data_AF-A0A1R4KB04-F1
#
_entry.id   AF-A0A1R4KB04-F1
#
_cell.length_a   1.000
_cell.length_b   1.000
_cell.length_c   1.000
_cell.angle_alpha   90.00
_cell.angle_beta   90.00
_cell.angle_gamma   90.00
#
_symmetry.space_group_name_H-M   'P 1'
#
loop_
_entity.id
_entity.type
_entity.pdbx_description
1 polymer ?
#
loop_
_entity_poly.entity_id
_entity_poly.type
_entity_poly.pdbx_seq_one_letter_code
_entity_poly.pdbx_strand_id
1 'polypeptide(L)'
;MQGEDDLRGLAKIMAFMRAVSILLVLMHLYWFCYGFFVEQGWVLEIINKILGNFDRTAGLFSHTLYTKVFAVILLALSCLGTKGVKNEKITWSKIYVALGIGFILFFLNTPLLKLSPLIGTFFYILTLSLGYIALLMAGAWITRLLKNNLMDDVFNNENESFQQETKLMENEYSVNLPTKFYYKNKWNDGWINIVNPFRATIVLGTPGSGKSYAIVNNYIKQQIEKGFSMYIYDFKFDDLSTIAYNHLLKHRDKYKIQPKFYVINFDDPRKSHRCNPLNPQFMTDISDAYEAAYTIMLNLNRSWIQKQGDFFVESPIILLAAIIWYLKIYDNGKYCTFPHAIELLNKKYSDVFTILTSYSELENYLSPFMDAWQGGAQDQLQGQIASAKIPLSRMISPQLYWVMTGDDFSLDISTDALSFCIK
;
A
#
# COMPACT_ATOMS: atom_id res chain seq x y z
N MET A 1 -24.25 -4.02 -21.08
CA MET A 1 -25.10 -4.04 -22.30
C MET A 1 -26.20 -2.98 -22.24
N GLN A 2 -27.11 -2.99 -21.25
CA GLN A 2 -28.21 -2.01 -21.16
C GLN A 2 -27.76 -0.53 -21.22
N GLY A 3 -26.71 -0.14 -20.48
CA GLY A 3 -26.22 1.25 -20.50
C GLY A 3 -25.56 1.70 -21.81
N GLU A 4 -25.05 0.79 -22.65
CA GLU A 4 -24.50 1.15 -23.96
C GLU A 4 -25.59 1.37 -25.01
N ASP A 5 -26.67 0.59 -24.93
CA ASP A 5 -27.82 0.73 -25.82
C ASP A 5 -28.61 2.01 -25.53
N ASP A 6 -28.76 2.40 -24.26
CA ASP A 6 -29.38 3.68 -23.88
C ASP A 6 -28.58 4.89 -24.37
N LEU A 7 -27.24 4.82 -24.27
CA LEU A 7 -26.34 5.86 -24.78
C LEU A 7 -26.38 5.97 -26.31
N ARG A 8 -26.50 4.84 -27.02
CA ARG A 8 -26.69 4.81 -28.48
C ARG A 8 -28.06 5.36 -28.88
N GLY A 9 -29.10 5.07 -28.10
CA GLY A 9 -30.44 5.63 -28.27
C GLY A 9 -30.45 7.15 -28.17
N LEU A 10 -29.86 7.70 -27.11
CA LEU A 10 -29.72 9.15 -26.93
C LEU A 10 -28.94 9.81 -28.07
N ALA A 11 -27.83 9.20 -28.52
CA ALA A 11 -27.04 9.70 -29.64
C ALA A 11 -27.85 9.82 -30.95
N LYS A 12 -28.68 8.82 -31.25
CA LYS A 12 -29.59 8.84 -32.40
C LYS A 12 -30.65 9.95 -32.27
N ILE A 13 -31.24 10.13 -31.08
CA ILE A 13 -32.23 11.19 -30.83
C ILE A 13 -31.60 12.57 -31.06
N MET A 14 -30.37 12.81 -30.59
CA MET A 14 -29.70 14.08 -30.78
C MET A 14 -29.31 14.37 -32.23
N ALA A 15 -28.86 13.34 -32.97
CA ALA A 15 -28.61 13.46 -34.41
C ALA A 15 -29.90 13.78 -35.17
N PHE A 16 -31.01 13.15 -34.79
CA PHE A 16 -32.33 13.46 -35.33
C PHE A 16 -32.75 14.91 -35.06
N MET A 17 -32.64 15.38 -33.81
CA MET A 17 -32.94 16.78 -33.45
C MET A 17 -32.11 17.79 -34.26
N ARG A 18 -30.83 17.48 -34.52
CA ARG A 18 -29.98 18.30 -35.39
C ARG A 18 -30.45 18.28 -36.84
N ALA A 19 -30.84 17.12 -37.38
CA ALA A 19 -31.37 17.01 -38.73
C ALA A 19 -32.67 17.82 -38.89
N VAL A 20 -33.57 17.77 -37.90
CA VAL A 20 -34.79 18.59 -37.87
C VAL A 20 -34.47 20.08 -37.79
N SER A 21 -33.48 20.48 -36.98
CA SER A 21 -33.00 21.86 -36.91
C SER A 21 -32.49 22.37 -38.27
N ILE A 22 -31.66 21.58 -38.97
CA ILE A 22 -31.17 21.91 -40.32
C ILE A 22 -32.33 22.00 -41.31
N LEU A 23 -33.27 21.06 -41.27
CA LEU A 23 -34.44 21.06 -42.14
C LEU A 23 -35.26 22.35 -41.97
N LEU A 24 -35.46 22.83 -40.75
CA LEU A 24 -36.16 24.09 -40.49
C LEU A 24 -35.41 25.30 -41.05
N VAL A 25 -34.08 25.31 -41.00
CA VAL A 25 -33.26 26.36 -41.64
C VAL A 25 -33.44 26.32 -43.16
N LEU A 26 -33.49 25.14 -43.78
CA LEU A 26 -33.75 25.00 -45.21
C LEU A 26 -35.17 25.45 -45.60
N MET A 27 -36.18 25.07 -44.81
CA MET A 27 -37.56 25.52 -45.00
C MET A 27 -37.67 27.04 -44.84
N HIS A 28 -36.96 27.61 -43.86
CA HIS A 28 -36.87 29.05 -43.65
C HIS A 28 -36.29 29.76 -44.88
N LEU A 29 -35.19 29.26 -45.43
CA LEU A 29 -34.59 29.82 -46.65
C LEU A 29 -35.54 29.73 -47.84
N TYR A 30 -36.17 28.58 -48.05
CA TYR A 30 -37.13 28.38 -49.13
C TYR A 30 -38.33 29.34 -49.04
N TRP A 31 -38.88 29.54 -47.83
CA TRP A 31 -40.04 30.39 -47.61
C TRP A 31 -39.72 31.89 -47.74
N PHE A 32 -38.69 32.38 -47.04
CA PHE A 32 -38.38 33.81 -47.00
C PHE A 32 -37.58 34.31 -48.20
N CYS A 33 -36.95 33.41 -48.96
CA CYS A 33 -36.32 33.73 -50.25
C CYS A 33 -37.14 33.20 -51.44
N TYR A 34 -38.44 32.94 -51.26
CA TYR A 34 -39.29 32.31 -52.28
C TYR A 34 -39.25 33.01 -53.65
N GLY A 35 -39.20 34.36 -53.67
CA GLY A 35 -39.08 35.14 -54.91
C GLY A 35 -37.87 34.75 -55.76
N PHE A 36 -36.73 34.47 -55.13
CA PHE A 36 -35.53 33.99 -55.84
C PHE A 36 -35.74 32.58 -56.42
N PHE A 37 -36.38 31.66 -55.67
CA PHE A 37 -36.66 30.31 -56.15
C PHE A 37 -37.64 30.32 -57.34
N VAL A 38 -38.61 31.23 -57.35
CA VAL A 38 -39.54 31.44 -58.47
C VAL A 38 -38.78 31.91 -59.71
N GLU A 39 -37.90 32.91 -59.59
CA GLU A 39 -37.10 33.43 -60.71
C GLU A 39 -36.16 32.38 -61.32
N GLN A 40 -35.64 31.45 -60.51
CA GLN A 40 -34.76 30.36 -60.97
C GLN A 40 -35.52 29.10 -61.44
N GLY A 41 -36.85 29.07 -61.33
CA GLY A 41 -37.66 27.89 -61.66
C GLY A 41 -37.49 26.70 -60.70
N TRP A 42 -36.95 26.92 -59.50
CA TRP A 42 -36.67 25.89 -58.49
C TRP A 42 -37.82 25.68 -57.51
N VAL A 43 -39.05 25.87 -57.99
CA VAL A 43 -40.26 25.78 -57.17
C VAL A 43 -40.88 24.39 -57.35
N LEU A 44 -41.18 23.74 -56.22
CA LEU A 44 -41.87 22.45 -56.21
C LEU A 44 -43.27 22.63 -55.60
N GLU A 45 -44.30 22.33 -56.38
CA GLU A 45 -45.70 22.50 -55.98
C GLU A 45 -46.05 21.72 -54.70
N ILE A 46 -45.48 20.52 -54.55
CA ILE A 46 -45.64 19.68 -53.37
C ILE A 46 -45.09 20.38 -52.12
N ILE A 47 -43.91 20.99 -52.20
CA ILE A 47 -43.28 21.70 -51.07
C ILE A 47 -44.11 22.92 -50.68
N ASN A 48 -44.60 23.68 -51.67
CA ASN A 48 -45.47 24.84 -51.42
C ASN A 48 -46.75 24.45 -50.67
N LYS A 49 -47.39 23.37 -51.08
CA LYS A 49 -48.62 22.87 -50.45
C LYS A 49 -48.36 22.40 -49.01
N ILE A 50 -47.24 21.70 -48.78
CA ILE A 50 -46.85 21.24 -47.44
C ILE A 50 -46.55 22.43 -46.52
N LEU A 51 -45.69 23.37 -46.95
CA LEU A 51 -45.31 24.53 -46.15
C LEU A 51 -46.51 25.45 -45.88
N GLY A 52 -47.37 25.68 -46.88
CA GLY A 52 -48.57 26.50 -46.71
C GLY A 52 -49.58 25.90 -45.72
N ASN A 53 -49.81 24.59 -45.76
CA ASN A 53 -50.67 23.92 -44.79
C ASN A 53 -50.06 23.91 -43.38
N PHE A 54 -48.73 23.75 -43.30
CA PHE A 54 -48.00 23.79 -42.04
C PHE A 54 -48.06 25.19 -41.41
N ASP A 55 -47.86 26.25 -42.19
CA ASP A 55 -47.95 27.63 -41.70
C ASP A 55 -49.37 28.00 -41.29
N ARG A 56 -50.39 27.58 -42.05
CA ARG A 56 -51.81 27.80 -41.69
C ARG A 56 -52.17 27.20 -40.32
N THR A 57 -51.49 26.13 -39.92
CA THR A 57 -51.77 25.42 -38.66
C THR A 57 -50.87 25.89 -37.51
N ALA A 58 -49.58 26.11 -37.77
CA ALA A 58 -48.56 26.38 -36.74
C ALA A 58 -48.09 27.85 -36.69
N GLY A 59 -48.35 28.65 -37.72
CA GLY A 59 -47.91 30.05 -37.84
C GLY A 59 -46.38 30.23 -37.84
N LEU A 60 -45.62 29.17 -38.11
CA LEU A 60 -44.16 29.15 -37.93
C LEU A 60 -43.43 30.14 -38.86
N PHE A 61 -43.99 30.42 -40.03
CA PHE A 61 -43.41 31.31 -41.04
C PHE A 61 -44.03 32.72 -41.04
N SER A 62 -44.93 33.02 -40.10
CA SER A 62 -45.52 34.36 -39.93
C SER A 62 -44.48 35.45 -39.61
N HIS A 63 -43.36 35.09 -38.97
CA HIS A 63 -42.25 35.99 -38.71
C HIS A 63 -40.90 35.28 -38.89
N THR A 64 -39.90 36.00 -39.43
CA THR A 64 -38.55 35.46 -39.67
C THR A 64 -37.86 34.92 -38.41
N LEU A 65 -38.27 35.43 -37.23
CA LEU A 65 -37.70 35.02 -35.94
C LEU A 65 -38.22 33.66 -35.47
N TYR A 66 -39.46 33.28 -35.75
CA TYR A 66 -40.06 32.07 -35.16
C TYR A 66 -39.38 30.78 -35.62
N THR A 67 -39.23 30.64 -36.93
CA THR A 67 -38.43 29.57 -37.57
C THR A 67 -36.99 29.52 -37.05
N LYS A 68 -36.34 30.69 -36.90
CA LYS A 68 -34.96 30.80 -36.38
C LYS A 68 -34.85 30.36 -34.93
N VAL A 69 -35.73 30.84 -34.06
CA VAL A 69 -35.77 30.46 -32.64
C VAL A 69 -36.00 28.96 -32.50
N PHE A 70 -36.96 28.40 -33.24
CA PHE A 70 -37.27 26.97 -33.17
C PHE A 70 -36.10 26.11 -33.67
N ALA A 71 -35.43 26.54 -34.75
CA ALA A 71 -34.20 25.89 -35.21
C ALA A 71 -33.10 25.92 -34.14
N VAL A 72 -32.87 27.06 -33.47
CA VAL A 72 -31.85 27.19 -32.42
C VAL A 72 -32.19 26.38 -31.17
N ILE A 73 -33.46 26.28 -30.78
CA ILE A 73 -33.91 25.43 -29.65
C ILE A 73 -33.55 23.97 -29.92
N LEU A 74 -33.89 23.46 -31.11
CA LEU A 74 -33.56 22.09 -31.51
C LEU A 74 -32.05 21.88 -31.63
N LEU A 75 -31.32 22.89 -32.12
CA LEU A 75 -29.85 22.88 -32.18
C LEU A 75 -29.25 22.78 -30.77
N ALA A 76 -29.72 23.59 -29.83
CA ALA A 76 -29.27 23.58 -28.44
C ALA A 76 -29.52 22.22 -27.78
N LEU A 77 -30.73 21.67 -27.94
CA LEU A 77 -31.07 20.32 -27.46
C LEU A 77 -30.17 19.25 -28.09
N SER A 78 -29.84 19.37 -29.39
CA SER A 78 -28.94 18.44 -30.08
C SER A 78 -27.49 18.49 -29.57
N CYS A 79 -27.08 19.60 -28.94
CA CYS A 79 -25.71 19.77 -28.44
C CYS A 79 -25.48 19.09 -27.08
N LEU A 80 -26.53 18.87 -26.27
CA LEU A 80 -26.42 18.43 -24.86
C LEU A 80 -25.77 17.06 -24.63
N GLY A 81 -25.77 16.17 -25.61
CA GLY A 81 -25.12 14.85 -25.49
C GLY A 81 -24.13 14.54 -26.60
N THR A 82 -23.61 15.56 -27.28
CA THR A 82 -22.40 15.39 -28.09
C THR A 82 -21.24 14.96 -27.18
N LYS A 83 -20.56 13.85 -27.53
CA LYS A 83 -19.29 13.45 -26.91
C LYS A 83 -18.17 14.14 -27.70
N GLY A 84 -17.56 15.16 -27.11
CA GLY A 84 -16.44 15.86 -27.73
C GLY A 84 -15.16 15.03 -27.66
N VAL A 85 -14.37 15.04 -28.74
CA VAL A 85 -13.02 14.47 -28.76
C VAL A 85 -12.14 15.27 -27.79
N LYS A 86 -11.48 14.58 -26.85
CA LYS A 86 -10.48 15.19 -25.95
C LYS A 86 -9.29 15.65 -26.81
N ASN A 87 -9.16 16.96 -27.11
CA ASN A 87 -7.83 17.57 -27.34
C ASN A 87 -7.72 19.08 -27.56
N GLU A 88 -8.79 19.87 -27.56
CA GLU A 88 -8.63 21.34 -27.69
C GLU A 88 -8.75 22.08 -26.36
N LYS A 89 -7.81 23.01 -26.11
CA LYS A 89 -7.86 24.04 -25.07
C LYS A 89 -8.93 25.09 -25.43
N ILE A 90 -10.18 24.75 -25.17
CA ILE A 90 -11.32 25.66 -25.33
C ILE A 90 -11.42 26.53 -24.08
N THR A 91 -11.51 27.85 -24.26
CA THR A 91 -11.70 28.82 -23.17
C THR A 91 -13.08 29.44 -23.27
N TRP A 92 -13.65 29.90 -22.14
CA TRP A 92 -14.94 30.61 -22.10
C TRP A 92 -14.97 31.82 -23.03
N SER A 93 -13.86 32.53 -23.19
CA SER A 93 -13.72 33.65 -24.13
C SER A 93 -14.02 33.23 -25.58
N LYS A 94 -13.48 32.09 -26.05
CA LYS A 94 -13.77 31.57 -27.41
C LYS A 94 -15.26 31.21 -27.59
N ILE A 95 -15.89 30.67 -26.54
CA ILE A 95 -17.32 30.33 -26.54
C ILE A 95 -18.18 31.59 -26.68
N TYR A 96 -17.93 32.63 -25.89
CA TYR A 96 -18.69 33.88 -25.95
C TYR A 96 -18.53 34.59 -27.31
N VAL A 97 -17.32 34.57 -27.89
CA VAL A 97 -17.08 35.12 -29.23
C VAL A 97 -17.87 34.37 -30.29
N ALA A 98 -17.83 33.02 -30.28
CA ALA A 98 -18.59 32.21 -31.23
C ALA A 98 -20.11 32.37 -31.07
N LEU A 99 -20.62 32.46 -29.83
CA LEU A 99 -22.04 32.76 -29.57
C LEU A 99 -22.43 34.16 -30.08
N GLY A 100 -21.62 35.17 -29.81
CA GLY A 100 -21.90 36.55 -30.22
C GLY A 100 -21.92 36.69 -31.75
N ILE A 101 -20.88 36.18 -32.43
CA ILE A 101 -20.82 36.16 -33.90
C ILE A 101 -21.98 35.35 -34.48
N GLY A 102 -22.24 34.16 -33.92
CA GLY A 102 -23.33 33.30 -34.36
C GLY A 102 -24.70 33.96 -34.23
N PHE A 103 -24.96 34.61 -33.09
CA PHE A 103 -26.21 35.33 -32.84
C PHE A 103 -26.42 36.49 -33.81
N ILE A 104 -25.38 37.33 -34.00
CA ILE A 104 -25.44 38.48 -34.91
C ILE A 104 -25.72 38.01 -36.34
N LEU A 105 -24.94 37.06 -36.84
CA LEU A 105 -25.08 36.56 -38.22
C LEU A 105 -26.42 35.84 -38.45
N PHE A 106 -26.94 35.11 -37.46
CA PHE A 106 -28.15 34.31 -37.62
C PHE A 106 -29.44 35.13 -37.43
N PHE A 107 -29.51 36.00 -36.42
CA PHE A 107 -30.74 36.73 -36.09
C PHE A 107 -30.83 38.11 -36.74
N LEU A 108 -29.72 38.84 -36.91
CA LEU A 108 -29.72 40.23 -37.37
C LEU A 108 -29.57 40.39 -38.88
N ASN A 109 -29.66 39.30 -39.65
CA ASN A 109 -29.50 39.33 -41.10
C ASN A 109 -30.79 39.62 -41.89
N THR A 110 -31.96 39.75 -41.24
CA THR A 110 -33.26 40.05 -41.89
C THR A 110 -33.25 41.29 -42.80
N PRO A 111 -32.55 42.40 -42.49
CA PRO A 111 -32.47 43.55 -43.38
C PRO A 111 -31.87 43.25 -44.76
N LEU A 112 -31.06 42.20 -44.91
CA LEU A 112 -30.45 41.79 -46.19
C LEU A 112 -31.50 41.40 -47.24
N LEU A 113 -32.69 40.95 -46.79
CA LEU A 113 -33.81 40.60 -47.68
C LEU A 113 -34.43 41.83 -48.37
N LYS A 114 -34.07 43.07 -47.97
CA LYS A 114 -34.51 44.31 -48.63
C LYS A 114 -33.65 44.71 -49.83
N LEU A 115 -32.51 44.04 -50.04
CA LEU A 115 -31.65 44.26 -51.20
C LEU A 115 -32.25 43.59 -52.46
N SER A 116 -31.65 43.81 -53.63
CA SER A 116 -32.07 43.14 -54.88
C SER A 116 -32.12 41.61 -54.68
N PRO A 117 -33.11 40.89 -55.24
CA PRO A 117 -33.36 39.47 -54.95
C PRO A 117 -32.10 38.58 -55.00
N LEU A 118 -31.29 38.71 -56.06
CA LEU A 118 -30.06 37.93 -56.24
C LEU A 118 -29.02 38.17 -55.13
N ILE A 119 -28.70 39.44 -54.88
CA ILE A 119 -27.65 39.84 -53.91
C ILE A 119 -28.14 39.63 -52.47
N GLY A 120 -29.40 39.99 -52.19
CA GLY A 120 -30.03 39.85 -50.89
C GLY A 120 -30.12 38.39 -50.45
N THR A 121 -30.62 37.50 -51.32
CA THR A 121 -30.71 36.06 -51.02
C THR A 121 -29.33 35.43 -50.83
N PHE A 122 -28.32 35.79 -51.63
CA PHE A 122 -26.96 35.26 -51.48
C PHE A 122 -26.36 35.59 -50.11
N PHE A 123 -26.33 36.88 -49.72
CA PHE A 123 -25.79 37.28 -48.42
C PHE A 123 -26.65 36.79 -47.25
N TYR A 124 -27.96 36.67 -47.44
CA TYR A 124 -28.85 36.11 -46.42
C TYR A 124 -28.54 34.64 -46.15
N ILE A 125 -28.40 33.80 -47.18
CA ILE A 125 -28.04 32.39 -47.06
C ILE A 125 -26.65 32.25 -46.42
N LEU A 126 -25.67 33.05 -46.87
CA LEU A 126 -24.30 33.00 -46.37
C LEU A 126 -24.24 33.33 -44.88
N THR A 127 -24.83 34.46 -44.47
CA THR A 127 -24.83 34.89 -43.06
C THR A 127 -25.63 33.94 -42.17
N LEU A 128 -26.77 33.44 -42.63
CA LEU A 128 -27.58 32.46 -41.90
C LEU A 128 -26.80 31.15 -41.69
N SER A 129 -26.10 30.66 -42.72
CA SER A 129 -25.32 29.42 -42.65
C SER A 129 -24.10 29.55 -41.73
N LEU A 130 -23.34 30.64 -41.85
CA LEU A 130 -22.20 30.94 -40.97
C LEU A 130 -22.64 31.13 -39.52
N GLY A 131 -23.76 31.83 -39.31
CA GLY A 131 -24.35 32.02 -37.99
C GLY A 131 -24.77 30.69 -37.34
N TYR A 132 -25.42 29.82 -38.10
CA TYR A 132 -25.83 28.49 -37.64
C TYR A 132 -24.62 27.60 -37.26
N ILE A 133 -23.57 27.59 -38.09
CA ILE A 133 -22.34 26.82 -37.81
C ILE A 133 -21.65 27.36 -36.55
N ALA A 134 -21.57 28.68 -36.37
CA ALA A 134 -20.98 29.29 -35.18
C ALA A 134 -21.76 28.93 -33.90
N LEU A 135 -23.10 28.95 -33.94
CA LEU A 135 -23.95 28.53 -32.83
C LEU A 135 -23.81 27.03 -32.52
N LEU A 136 -23.67 26.17 -33.54
CA LEU A 136 -23.41 24.73 -33.36
C LEU A 136 -22.06 24.49 -32.67
N MET A 137 -21.00 25.16 -33.12
CA MET A 137 -19.67 25.06 -32.50
C MET A 137 -19.70 25.51 -31.04
N ALA A 138 -20.33 26.65 -30.77
CA ALA A 138 -20.47 27.16 -29.41
C ALA A 138 -21.26 26.19 -28.50
N GLY A 139 -22.38 25.65 -28.97
CA GLY A 139 -23.17 24.67 -28.24
C GLY A 139 -22.38 23.39 -27.92
N ALA A 140 -21.61 22.88 -28.88
CA ALA A 140 -20.74 21.72 -28.68
C ALA A 140 -19.63 21.99 -27.66
N TRP A 141 -19.04 23.19 -27.67
CA TRP A 141 -18.02 23.62 -26.71
C TRP A 141 -18.56 23.77 -25.29
N ILE A 142 -19.77 24.33 -25.13
CA ILE A 142 -20.43 24.46 -23.81
C ILE A 142 -20.65 23.09 -23.18
N THR A 143 -21.23 22.13 -23.90
CA THR A 143 -21.47 20.77 -23.39
C THR A 143 -20.17 20.08 -22.98
N ARG A 144 -19.09 20.28 -23.74
CA ARG A 144 -17.78 19.69 -23.45
C ARG A 144 -17.17 20.26 -22.17
N LEU A 145 -17.29 21.57 -21.93
CA LEU A 145 -16.72 22.21 -20.75
C LEU A 145 -17.52 21.89 -19.48
N LEU A 146 -18.85 21.87 -19.56
CA LEU A 146 -19.71 21.50 -18.43
C LEU A 146 -19.48 20.05 -17.98
N LYS A 147 -19.31 19.10 -18.91
CA LYS A 147 -19.04 17.69 -18.56
C LYS A 147 -17.67 17.45 -17.94
N ASN A 148 -16.67 18.29 -18.23
CA ASN A 148 -15.35 18.17 -17.64
C ASN A 148 -15.27 18.74 -16.21
N ASN A 149 -16.04 19.78 -15.88
CA ASN A 149 -16.00 20.40 -14.54
C ASN A 149 -16.92 19.71 -13.50
N LEU A 150 -17.90 18.91 -13.93
CA LEU A 150 -18.82 18.19 -13.02
C LEU A 150 -18.33 16.79 -12.64
N MET A 151 -17.27 16.29 -13.29
CA MET A 151 -16.58 15.06 -12.93
C MET A 151 -15.14 15.39 -12.56
N ASP A 152 -14.96 16.16 -11.49
CA ASP A 152 -13.68 16.15 -10.80
C ASP A 152 -13.41 14.70 -10.40
N ASP A 153 -12.38 14.13 -11.03
CA ASP A 153 -11.98 12.74 -10.89
C ASP A 153 -11.98 12.34 -9.40
N VAL A 154 -12.76 11.29 -9.05
CA VAL A 154 -12.83 10.78 -7.68
C VAL A 154 -11.45 10.33 -7.21
N PHE A 155 -10.56 9.97 -8.14
CA PHE A 155 -9.19 9.55 -7.91
C PHE A 155 -8.18 10.68 -8.17
N ASN A 156 -8.53 11.93 -7.87
CA ASN A 156 -7.55 13.02 -7.86
C ASN A 156 -6.89 13.15 -6.48
N ASN A 157 -5.65 13.66 -6.46
CA ASN A 157 -4.87 13.82 -5.22
C ASN A 157 -5.61 14.58 -4.12
N GLU A 158 -6.50 15.51 -4.47
CA GLU A 158 -7.25 16.30 -3.49
C GLU A 158 -8.40 15.48 -2.86
N ASN A 159 -9.11 14.69 -3.66
CA ASN A 159 -10.21 13.84 -3.23
C ASN A 159 -9.72 12.59 -2.48
N GLU A 160 -8.51 12.10 -2.77
CA GLU A 160 -7.86 11.01 -2.02
C GLU A 160 -7.14 11.48 -0.75
N SER A 161 -7.03 12.80 -0.55
CA SER A 161 -6.35 13.40 0.58
C SER A 161 -7.28 13.72 1.75
N PHE A 162 -6.80 13.55 2.97
CA PHE A 162 -7.54 13.87 4.20
C PHE A 162 -6.64 14.53 5.24
N GLN A 163 -7.27 15.23 6.19
CA GLN A 163 -6.57 15.85 7.31
C GLN A 163 -5.89 14.78 8.17
N GLN A 164 -4.58 14.85 8.29
CA GLN A 164 -3.81 14.02 9.22
C GLN A 164 -3.53 14.77 10.54
N GLU A 165 -3.01 14.06 11.53
CA GLU A 165 -2.63 14.65 12.82
C GLU A 165 -1.47 15.65 12.62
N THR A 166 -1.62 16.84 13.18
CA THR A 166 -0.65 17.95 13.08
C THR A 166 0.01 18.27 14.41
N LYS A 167 -0.56 17.78 15.51
CA LYS A 167 -0.04 17.97 16.85
C LYS A 167 0.97 16.88 17.19
N LEU A 168 2.16 17.31 17.62
CA LEU A 168 3.13 16.42 18.26
C LEU A 168 2.61 16.01 19.65
N MET A 169 2.52 14.71 19.90
CA MET A 169 2.05 14.15 21.17
C MET A 169 3.15 13.32 21.84
N GLU A 170 3.91 13.96 22.73
CA GLU A 170 5.02 13.33 23.45
C GLU A 170 4.61 12.85 24.84
N ASN A 171 5.17 11.72 25.23
CA ASN A 171 5.14 11.15 26.58
C ASN A 171 6.41 10.31 26.81
N GLU A 172 6.56 9.77 28.02
CA GLU A 172 7.71 8.97 28.46
C GLU A 172 8.04 7.78 27.54
N TYR A 173 7.06 7.21 26.84
CA TYR A 173 7.23 5.99 26.04
C TYR A 173 7.14 6.22 24.53
N SER A 174 6.55 7.34 24.12
CA SER A 174 6.10 7.58 22.75
C SER A 174 7.22 7.52 21.71
N VAL A 175 6.85 7.27 20.45
CA VAL A 175 7.75 7.51 19.31
C VAL A 175 7.00 8.37 18.31
N ASN A 176 7.61 9.48 17.89
CA ASN A 176 6.96 10.50 17.08
C ASN A 176 7.69 10.63 15.74
N LEU A 177 6.98 10.41 14.63
CA LEU A 177 7.55 10.42 13.30
C LEU A 177 7.04 11.64 12.52
N PRO A 178 7.92 12.52 12.02
CA PRO A 178 7.50 13.65 11.21
C PRO A 178 7.01 13.18 9.84
N THR A 179 5.88 13.72 9.39
CA THR A 179 5.29 13.41 8.09
C THR A 179 4.94 14.67 7.30
N LYS A 180 4.70 14.48 6.00
CA LYS A 180 4.05 15.48 5.13
C LYS A 180 2.82 14.87 4.50
N PHE A 181 1.73 15.62 4.46
CA PHE A 181 0.50 15.20 3.82
C PHE A 181 -0.09 16.32 2.98
N TYR A 182 -0.72 15.95 1.86
CA TYR A 182 -1.44 16.88 1.00
C TYR A 182 -2.87 17.01 1.52
N TYR A 183 -3.39 18.23 1.62
CA TYR A 183 -4.78 18.50 2.00
C TYR A 183 -5.15 19.95 1.71
N LYS A 184 -6.32 20.22 1.13
CA LYS A 184 -6.79 21.58 0.76
C LYS A 184 -5.85 22.26 -0.23
N ASN A 185 -5.44 21.52 -1.26
CA ASN A 185 -4.53 21.96 -2.32
C ASN A 185 -3.15 22.47 -1.85
N LYS A 186 -2.67 21.97 -0.70
CA LYS A 186 -1.35 22.31 -0.17
C LYS A 186 -0.72 21.15 0.58
N TRP A 187 0.61 21.16 0.63
CA TRP A 187 1.38 20.31 1.52
C TRP A 187 1.37 20.88 2.93
N ASN A 188 1.10 20.03 3.92
CA ASN A 188 1.10 20.37 5.33
C ASN A 188 2.07 19.42 6.07
N ASP A 189 2.69 19.93 7.11
CA ASP A 189 3.49 19.12 8.03
C ASP A 189 2.56 18.40 9.03
N GLY A 190 2.91 17.17 9.38
CA GLY A 190 2.13 16.31 10.27
C GLY A 190 3.00 15.41 11.13
N TRP A 191 2.34 14.62 11.96
CA TRP A 191 2.99 13.69 12.88
C TRP A 191 2.26 12.35 12.94
N ILE A 192 3.01 11.26 12.89
CA ILE A 192 2.54 9.95 13.35
C ILE A 192 3.03 9.79 14.79
N ASN A 193 2.10 9.85 15.74
CA ASN A 193 2.39 9.72 17.17
C ASN A 193 2.08 8.29 17.65
N ILE A 194 3.11 7.49 17.91
CA ILE A 194 2.96 6.19 18.56
C ILE A 194 3.02 6.42 20.07
N VAL A 195 1.88 6.75 20.67
CA VAL A 195 1.79 7.12 22.09
C VAL A 195 1.99 5.95 23.06
N ASN A 196 1.81 4.71 22.61
CA ASN A 196 2.00 3.50 23.42
C ASN A 196 2.64 2.37 22.60
N PRO A 197 3.98 2.32 22.51
CA PRO A 197 4.69 1.27 21.77
C PRO A 197 4.58 -0.13 22.36
N PHE A 198 4.17 -0.27 23.63
CA PHE A 198 4.05 -1.57 24.31
C PHE A 198 2.97 -2.48 23.73
N ARG A 199 2.05 -1.94 22.90
CA ARG A 199 1.04 -2.72 22.17
C ARG A 199 1.57 -3.41 20.90
N ALA A 200 2.88 -3.53 20.80
CA ALA A 200 3.62 -3.88 19.59
C ALA A 200 3.46 -2.86 18.45
N THR A 201 4.47 -2.77 17.60
CA THR A 201 4.44 -1.98 16.37
C THR A 201 4.94 -2.85 15.23
N ILE A 202 4.18 -2.90 14.14
CA ILE A 202 4.53 -3.69 12.96
C ILE A 202 4.83 -2.73 11.81
N VAL A 203 5.98 -2.91 11.16
CA VAL A 203 6.39 -2.14 9.99
C VAL A 203 6.42 -3.04 8.77
N LEU A 204 5.49 -2.81 7.83
CA LEU A 204 5.38 -3.58 6.60
C LEU A 204 5.99 -2.81 5.42
N GLY A 205 6.67 -3.53 4.53
CA GLY A 205 7.21 -2.94 3.31
C GLY A 205 8.20 -3.86 2.60
N THR A 206 8.34 -3.68 1.29
CA THR A 206 9.27 -4.44 0.46
C THR A 206 10.74 -4.10 0.77
N PRO A 207 11.70 -4.96 0.39
CA PRO A 207 13.12 -4.60 0.45
C PRO A 207 13.39 -3.28 -0.27
N GLY A 208 14.21 -2.41 0.33
CA GLY A 208 14.52 -1.08 -0.22
C GLY A 208 13.49 0.02 0.04
N SER A 209 12.33 -0.28 0.65
CA SER A 209 11.26 0.72 0.90
C SER A 209 11.56 1.74 2.01
N GLY A 210 12.78 1.78 2.54
CA GLY A 210 13.19 2.76 3.57
C GLY A 210 12.74 2.49 5.00
N LYS A 211 12.22 1.29 5.33
CA LYS A 211 11.72 0.94 6.69
C LYS A 211 12.71 1.29 7.81
N SER A 212 13.97 0.90 7.64
CA SER A 212 15.01 1.13 8.65
C SER A 212 15.25 2.63 8.88
N TYR A 213 15.42 3.37 7.78
CA TYR A 213 15.67 4.81 7.83
C TYR A 213 14.49 5.60 8.40
N ALA A 214 13.27 5.33 7.91
CA ALA A 214 12.10 6.12 8.25
C ALA A 214 11.51 5.78 9.63
N ILE A 215 11.54 4.50 10.03
CA ILE A 215 10.86 4.04 11.25
C ILE A 215 11.84 3.55 12.31
N VAL A 216 12.64 2.52 12.00
CA VAL A 216 13.48 1.82 13.00
C VAL A 216 14.52 2.76 13.61
N ASN A 217 15.17 3.60 12.80
CA ASN A 217 16.15 4.57 13.27
C ASN A 217 15.51 5.59 14.24
N ASN A 218 14.27 6.00 13.99
CA ASN A 218 13.57 6.91 14.90
C ASN A 218 13.23 6.23 16.23
N TYR A 219 12.82 4.97 16.20
CA TYR A 219 12.63 4.16 17.42
C TYR A 219 13.93 4.07 18.22
N ILE A 220 15.03 3.67 17.59
CA ILE A 220 16.35 3.54 18.25
C ILE A 220 16.75 4.85 18.92
N LYS A 221 16.68 5.97 18.19
CA LYS A 221 17.11 7.27 18.69
C LYS A 221 16.26 7.76 19.85
N GLN A 222 14.94 7.77 19.68
CA GLN A 222 14.02 8.32 20.68
C GLN A 222 13.95 7.45 21.93
N GLN A 223 14.06 6.13 21.81
CA GLN A 223 14.10 5.24 22.98
C GLN A 223 15.40 5.41 23.77
N ILE A 224 16.54 5.62 23.09
CA ILE A 224 17.82 5.96 23.75
C ILE A 224 17.73 7.30 24.47
N GLU A 225 17.17 8.33 23.84
CA GLU A 225 16.97 9.66 24.46
C GLU A 225 16.12 9.59 25.72
N LYS A 226 15.23 8.60 25.80
CA LYS A 226 14.33 8.34 26.92
C LYS A 226 14.91 7.37 27.95
N GLY A 227 16.15 6.90 27.76
CA GLY A 227 16.84 6.05 28.73
C GLY A 227 16.40 4.58 28.72
N PHE A 228 15.78 4.09 27.64
CA PHE A 228 15.39 2.68 27.53
C PHE A 228 16.58 1.78 27.19
N SER A 229 16.57 0.57 27.75
CA SER A 229 17.36 -0.56 27.26
C SER A 229 16.76 -1.09 25.96
N MET A 230 17.60 -1.66 25.09
CA MET A 230 17.14 -2.14 23.78
C MET A 230 17.83 -3.43 23.39
N TYR A 231 17.04 -4.33 22.80
CA TYR A 231 17.50 -5.51 22.09
C TYR A 231 17.32 -5.27 20.58
N ILE A 232 18.42 -5.23 19.84
CA ILE A 232 18.43 -4.92 18.41
C ILE A 232 18.87 -6.16 17.64
N TYR A 233 18.02 -6.65 16.74
CA TYR A 233 18.40 -7.66 15.77
C TYR A 233 18.88 -6.99 14.48
N ASP A 234 20.19 -7.01 14.25
CA ASP A 234 20.86 -6.32 13.14
C ASP A 234 21.34 -7.31 12.08
N PHE A 235 20.40 -7.75 11.24
CA PHE A 235 20.67 -8.68 10.14
C PHE A 235 21.76 -8.19 9.17
N LYS A 236 21.94 -6.87 9.04
CA LYS A 236 22.93 -6.24 8.16
C LYS A 236 24.10 -5.63 8.94
N PHE A 237 24.47 -6.26 10.06
CA PHE A 237 25.51 -5.78 10.94
C PHE A 237 26.74 -5.21 10.20
N ASP A 238 27.20 -4.00 10.52
CA ASP A 238 26.90 -3.17 11.69
C ASP A 238 25.97 -1.96 11.45
N ASP A 239 25.04 -2.03 10.47
CA ASP A 239 24.15 -0.94 10.08
C ASP A 239 23.39 -0.29 11.27
N LEU A 240 22.49 -1.04 11.93
CA LEU A 240 21.68 -0.52 13.04
C LEU A 240 22.51 -0.36 14.32
N SER A 241 23.47 -1.27 14.51
CA SER A 241 24.40 -1.28 15.64
C SER A 241 25.18 0.02 15.74
N THR A 242 25.72 0.50 14.63
CA THR A 242 26.49 1.75 14.56
C THR A 242 25.63 2.96 14.91
N ILE A 243 24.37 2.98 14.45
CA ILE A 243 23.42 4.05 14.76
C ILE A 243 23.12 4.05 16.26
N ALA A 244 22.78 2.88 16.81
CA ALA A 244 22.47 2.74 18.23
C ALA A 244 23.66 3.11 19.11
N TYR A 245 24.86 2.57 18.82
CA TYR A 245 26.06 2.85 19.59
C TYR A 245 26.43 4.34 19.59
N ASN A 246 26.48 4.97 18.42
CA ASN A 246 26.80 6.39 18.31
C ASN A 246 25.76 7.28 18.99
N HIS A 247 24.49 6.89 18.93
CA HIS A 247 23.43 7.64 19.60
C HIS A 247 23.50 7.48 21.12
N LEU A 248 23.78 6.27 21.59
CA LEU A 248 23.97 5.95 22.99
C LEU A 248 25.13 6.75 23.58
N LEU A 249 26.27 6.82 22.89
CA LEU A 249 27.44 7.61 23.33
C LEU A 249 27.09 9.08 23.62
N LYS A 250 26.17 9.66 22.86
CA LYS A 250 25.75 11.07 22.99
C LYS A 250 24.70 11.31 24.08
N HIS A 251 24.00 10.26 24.51
CA HIS A 251 22.86 10.35 25.43
C HIS A 251 23.05 9.50 26.69
N ARG A 252 24.31 9.15 27.03
CA ARG A 252 24.63 8.40 28.25
C ARG A 252 24.19 9.11 29.53
N ASP A 253 24.03 10.43 29.49
CA ASP A 253 23.52 11.26 30.58
C ASP A 253 22.04 11.02 30.89
N LYS A 254 21.29 10.42 29.95
CA LYS A 254 19.85 10.13 30.12
C LYS A 254 19.56 8.93 31.00
N TYR A 255 20.57 8.12 31.29
CA TYR A 255 20.42 6.88 32.03
C TYR A 255 20.84 7.05 33.49
N LYS A 256 20.03 6.51 34.42
CA LYS A 256 20.36 6.48 35.85
C LYS A 256 21.62 5.66 36.13
N ILE A 257 21.77 4.54 35.40
CA ILE A 257 22.95 3.67 35.43
C ILE A 257 23.61 3.79 34.06
N GLN A 258 24.92 4.04 34.04
CA GLN A 258 25.66 4.21 32.78
C GLN A 258 25.50 2.98 31.87
N PRO A 259 25.01 3.14 30.64
CA PRO A 259 24.63 2.02 29.82
C PRO A 259 25.85 1.33 29.22
N LYS A 260 25.79 0.01 29.14
CA LYS A 260 26.79 -0.82 28.45
C LYS A 260 26.25 -1.27 27.09
N PHE A 261 27.16 -1.46 26.13
CA PHE A 261 26.81 -1.90 24.78
C PHE A 261 27.45 -3.25 24.50
N TYR A 262 26.61 -4.25 24.26
CA TYR A 262 27.04 -5.62 24.03
C TYR A 262 26.58 -6.09 22.65
N VAL A 263 27.39 -6.95 22.03
CA VAL A 263 27.16 -7.46 20.67
C VAL A 263 27.34 -8.96 20.69
N ILE A 264 26.38 -9.71 20.14
CA ILE A 264 26.57 -11.11 19.73
C ILE A 264 26.71 -11.13 18.22
N ASN A 265 27.81 -11.68 17.73
CA ASN A 265 28.10 -11.81 16.31
C ASN A 265 28.67 -13.21 16.03
N PHE A 266 27.85 -14.05 15.38
CA PHE A 266 28.23 -15.41 15.04
C PHE A 266 29.15 -15.52 13.79
N ASP A 267 29.33 -14.42 13.04
CA ASP A 267 30.20 -14.40 11.85
C ASP A 267 31.65 -13.99 12.19
N ASP A 268 31.83 -12.94 13.00
CA ASP A 268 33.16 -12.47 13.45
C ASP A 268 33.25 -12.42 14.97
N PRO A 269 33.83 -13.46 15.62
CA PRO A 269 34.03 -13.52 17.06
C PRO A 269 34.78 -12.32 17.64
N ARG A 270 35.65 -11.65 16.87
CA ARG A 270 36.40 -10.47 17.36
C ARG A 270 35.51 -9.25 17.57
N LYS A 271 34.33 -9.23 16.96
CA LYS A 271 33.29 -8.21 17.14
C LYS A 271 32.13 -8.70 18.00
N SER A 272 32.32 -9.81 18.73
CA SER A 272 31.31 -10.42 19.58
C SER A 272 31.78 -10.45 21.03
N HIS A 273 30.81 -10.36 21.92
CA HIS A 273 30.90 -10.85 23.28
C HIS A 273 30.40 -12.29 23.32
N ARG A 274 30.72 -13.01 24.39
CA ARG A 274 30.26 -14.37 24.62
C ARG A 274 28.99 -14.38 25.46
N CYS A 275 28.12 -15.30 25.12
CA CYS A 275 26.81 -15.48 25.73
C CYS A 275 26.47 -16.96 25.74
N ASN A 276 26.43 -17.57 26.91
CA ASN A 276 25.99 -18.94 27.08
C ASN A 276 24.47 -18.99 27.31
N PRO A 277 23.68 -19.50 26.35
CA PRO A 277 22.23 -19.63 26.53
C PRO A 277 21.85 -20.68 27.58
N LEU A 278 22.80 -21.54 27.97
CA LEU A 278 22.63 -22.57 29.00
C LEU A 278 23.32 -22.19 30.31
N ASN A 279 23.46 -20.89 30.59
CA ASN A 279 24.14 -20.47 31.82
C ASN A 279 23.44 -21.09 33.04
N PRO A 280 24.20 -21.84 33.88
CA PRO A 280 23.63 -22.61 34.97
C PRO A 280 22.92 -21.75 36.00
N GLN A 281 23.25 -20.46 36.14
CA GLN A 281 22.61 -19.58 37.12
C GLN A 281 21.13 -19.33 36.83
N PHE A 282 20.69 -19.47 35.57
CA PHE A 282 19.29 -19.30 35.17
C PHE A 282 18.48 -20.60 35.22
N MET A 283 19.10 -21.74 35.61
CA MET A 283 18.41 -23.02 35.78
C MET A 283 18.33 -23.38 37.26
N THR A 284 17.10 -23.41 37.78
CA THR A 284 16.76 -23.73 39.17
C THR A 284 16.32 -25.18 39.32
N ASP A 285 15.56 -25.70 38.36
CA ASP A 285 15.13 -27.09 38.33
C ASP A 285 15.21 -27.70 36.92
N ILE A 286 14.99 -29.01 36.82
CA ILE A 286 15.12 -29.76 35.56
C ILE A 286 14.11 -29.33 34.49
N SER A 287 13.01 -28.68 34.87
CA SER A 287 12.04 -28.10 33.93
C SER A 287 12.66 -26.94 33.16
N ASP A 288 13.53 -26.14 33.78
CA ASP A 288 14.27 -25.08 33.08
C ASP A 288 15.19 -25.65 31.99
N ALA A 289 15.85 -26.79 32.28
CA ALA A 289 16.65 -27.51 31.30
C ALA A 289 15.79 -28.09 30.17
N TYR A 290 14.58 -28.57 30.49
CA TYR A 290 13.61 -29.02 29.49
C TYR A 290 13.14 -27.87 28.60
N GLU A 291 12.77 -26.71 29.14
CA GLU A 291 12.34 -25.53 28.38
C GLU A 291 13.47 -25.01 27.46
N ALA A 292 14.71 -25.02 27.94
CA ALA A 292 15.88 -24.69 27.13
C ALA A 292 16.04 -25.68 25.96
N ALA A 293 16.00 -26.99 26.24
CA ALA A 293 16.09 -28.04 25.22
C ALA A 293 14.94 -27.94 24.20
N TYR A 294 13.72 -27.72 24.68
CA TYR A 294 12.51 -27.58 23.89
C TYR A 294 12.62 -26.41 22.92
N THR A 295 13.02 -25.24 23.42
CA THR A 295 13.24 -24.03 22.63
C THR A 295 14.31 -24.26 21.56
N ILE A 296 15.43 -24.89 21.90
CA ILE A 296 16.51 -25.19 20.95
C ILE A 296 16.01 -26.13 19.86
N MET A 297 15.42 -27.26 20.23
CA MET A 297 15.05 -28.32 19.29
C MET A 297 13.94 -27.89 18.32
N LEU A 298 12.94 -27.13 18.78
CA LEU A 298 11.88 -26.60 17.93
C LEU A 298 12.39 -25.53 16.96
N ASN A 299 13.33 -24.69 17.39
CA ASN A 299 13.92 -23.69 16.50
C ASN A 299 14.79 -24.31 15.40
N LEU A 300 15.46 -25.43 15.69
CA LEU A 300 16.20 -26.21 14.70
C LEU A 300 15.28 -27.00 13.75
N ASN A 301 14.10 -27.43 14.22
CA ASN A 301 13.14 -28.22 13.44
C ASN A 301 11.72 -27.61 13.51
N ARG A 302 11.47 -26.54 12.76
CA ARG A 302 10.18 -25.82 12.79
C ARG A 302 8.94 -26.68 12.51
N SER A 303 9.08 -27.79 11.78
CA SER A 303 7.97 -28.72 11.51
C SER A 303 7.47 -29.44 12.76
N TRP A 304 8.28 -29.50 13.84
CA TRP A 304 7.91 -30.12 15.10
C TRP A 304 6.91 -29.29 15.90
N ILE A 305 6.80 -27.98 15.62
CA ILE A 305 5.82 -27.09 16.27
C ILE A 305 4.38 -27.60 16.07
N GLN A 306 4.10 -28.23 14.92
CA GLN A 306 2.78 -28.78 14.61
C GLN A 306 2.59 -30.22 15.11
N LYS A 307 3.63 -30.84 15.68
CA LYS A 307 3.67 -32.26 16.11
C LYS A 307 4.01 -32.39 17.60
N GLN A 308 3.67 -31.39 18.40
CA GLN A 308 3.89 -31.42 19.84
C GLN A 308 3.14 -32.60 20.48
N GLY A 309 3.77 -33.28 21.44
CA GLY A 309 3.25 -34.51 22.03
C GLY A 309 3.49 -35.78 21.20
N ASP A 310 4.02 -35.68 19.98
CA ASP A 310 4.53 -36.84 19.25
C ASP A 310 5.81 -37.35 19.91
N PHE A 311 5.88 -38.66 20.14
CA PHE A 311 7.01 -39.31 20.78
C PHE A 311 8.35 -39.02 20.09
N PHE A 312 8.37 -38.90 18.76
CA PHE A 312 9.58 -38.59 17.99
C PHE A 312 10.02 -37.11 18.10
N VAL A 313 9.16 -36.24 18.65
CA VAL A 313 9.48 -34.85 18.99
C VAL A 313 9.91 -34.75 20.45
N GLU A 314 9.20 -35.41 21.35
CA GLU A 314 9.47 -35.35 22.79
C GLU A 314 10.77 -36.05 23.19
N SER A 315 11.06 -37.23 22.62
CA SER A 315 12.27 -37.99 22.96
C SER A 315 13.58 -37.21 22.74
N PRO A 316 13.87 -36.59 21.58
CA PRO A 316 15.12 -35.83 21.43
C PRO A 316 15.20 -34.60 22.36
N ILE A 317 14.05 -34.01 22.74
CA ILE A 317 13.99 -32.91 23.72
C ILE A 317 14.37 -33.41 25.11
N ILE A 318 13.77 -34.52 25.56
CA ILE A 318 14.07 -35.14 26.85
C ILE A 318 15.55 -35.53 26.95
N LEU A 319 16.10 -36.13 25.88
CA LEU A 319 17.52 -36.51 25.85
C LEU A 319 18.43 -35.29 26.01
N LEU A 320 18.15 -34.21 25.27
CA LEU A 320 18.92 -32.97 25.38
C LEU A 320 18.75 -32.33 26.76
N ALA A 321 17.54 -32.33 27.33
CA ALA A 321 17.26 -31.81 28.67
C ALA A 321 18.07 -32.57 29.73
N ALA A 322 18.13 -33.90 29.66
CA ALA A 322 18.92 -34.72 30.57
C ALA A 322 20.43 -34.41 30.47
N ILE A 323 20.94 -34.17 29.26
CA ILE A 323 22.33 -33.76 29.02
C ILE A 323 22.61 -32.37 29.61
N ILE A 324 21.71 -31.40 29.40
CA ILE A 324 21.85 -30.04 29.93
C ILE A 324 21.85 -30.08 31.46
N TRP A 325 20.89 -30.81 32.06
CA TRP A 325 20.78 -30.95 33.50
C TRP A 325 22.01 -31.64 34.10
N TYR A 326 22.50 -32.72 33.47
CA TYR A 326 23.76 -33.35 33.86
C TYR A 326 24.91 -32.34 33.90
N LEU A 327 25.09 -31.55 32.84
CA LEU A 327 26.17 -30.56 32.79
C LEU A 327 26.01 -29.45 33.83
N LYS A 328 24.77 -29.13 34.23
CA LYS A 328 24.44 -28.17 35.29
C LYS A 328 24.85 -28.68 36.68
N ILE A 329 24.57 -29.94 37.00
CA ILE A 329 24.90 -30.53 38.32
C ILE A 329 26.37 -31.00 38.40
N TYR A 330 26.95 -31.40 37.28
CA TYR A 330 28.33 -31.86 37.21
C TYR A 330 29.33 -30.71 37.38
N ASP A 331 30.31 -30.90 38.29
CA ASP A 331 31.36 -29.92 38.61
C ASP A 331 30.80 -28.50 38.84
N ASN A 332 29.68 -28.42 39.56
CA ASN A 332 28.98 -27.18 39.89
C ASN A 332 28.63 -26.31 38.65
N GLY A 333 28.30 -26.95 37.53
CA GLY A 333 27.86 -26.27 36.31
C GLY A 333 28.98 -25.68 35.46
N LYS A 334 30.25 -25.94 35.80
CA LYS A 334 31.42 -25.38 35.09
C LYS A 334 31.41 -25.65 33.59
N TYR A 335 30.87 -26.79 33.17
CA TYR A 335 30.79 -27.21 31.76
C TYR A 335 29.38 -27.08 31.18
N CYS A 336 28.45 -26.45 31.91
CA CYS A 336 27.08 -26.23 31.44
C CYS A 336 27.07 -25.13 30.39
N THR A 337 27.37 -25.50 29.15
CA THR A 337 27.39 -24.60 28.00
C THR A 337 26.85 -25.33 26.77
N PHE A 338 26.37 -24.56 25.79
CA PHE A 338 25.81 -25.14 24.57
C PHE A 338 26.80 -26.04 23.79
N PRO A 339 28.08 -25.67 23.61
CA PRO A 339 29.03 -26.56 22.94
C PRO A 339 29.33 -27.85 23.69
N HIS A 340 29.44 -27.81 25.03
CA HIS A 340 29.65 -29.03 25.81
C HIS A 340 28.43 -29.97 25.72
N ALA A 341 27.20 -29.43 25.67
CA ALA A 341 26.00 -30.24 25.45
C ALA A 341 26.02 -30.94 24.08
N ILE A 342 26.42 -30.22 23.02
CA ILE A 342 26.57 -30.81 21.67
C ILE A 342 27.65 -31.88 21.66
N GLU A 343 28.83 -31.61 22.23
CA GLU A 343 29.95 -32.57 22.27
C GLU A 343 29.61 -33.84 23.05
N LEU A 344 28.91 -33.69 24.18
CA LEU A 344 28.46 -34.82 25.00
C LEU A 344 27.42 -35.67 24.25
N LEU A 345 26.42 -35.03 23.62
CA LEU A 345 25.43 -35.71 22.78
C LEU A 345 26.07 -36.46 21.61
N ASN A 346 27.20 -35.97 21.10
CA ASN A 346 27.90 -36.58 19.98
C ASN A 346 28.75 -37.80 20.35
N LYS A 347 29.00 -38.07 21.65
CA LYS A 347 29.71 -39.27 22.11
C LYS A 347 28.91 -40.55 21.86
N LYS A 348 29.54 -41.70 22.12
CA LYS A 348 28.88 -43.00 22.02
C LYS A 348 27.77 -43.05 23.06
N TYR A 349 26.57 -43.43 22.64
CA TYR A 349 25.40 -43.47 23.52
C TYR A 349 25.60 -44.41 24.72
N SER A 350 26.48 -45.42 24.60
CA SER A 350 26.80 -46.35 25.69
C SER A 350 27.47 -45.62 26.83
N ASP A 351 28.38 -44.72 26.49
CA ASP A 351 29.18 -43.97 27.45
C ASP A 351 28.30 -42.89 28.07
N VAL A 352 27.51 -42.20 27.23
CA VAL A 352 26.56 -41.16 27.67
C VAL A 352 25.53 -41.74 28.63
N PHE A 353 24.80 -42.80 28.27
CA PHE A 353 23.78 -43.35 29.16
C PHE A 353 24.38 -43.95 30.43
N THR A 354 25.55 -44.60 30.38
CA THR A 354 26.24 -45.07 31.60
C THR A 354 26.51 -43.92 32.58
N ILE A 355 26.87 -42.74 32.07
CA ILE A 355 27.08 -41.56 32.89
C ILE A 355 25.73 -41.02 33.39
N LEU A 356 24.78 -40.77 32.48
CA LEU A 356 23.51 -40.11 32.85
C LEU A 356 22.69 -40.96 33.84
N THR A 357 22.69 -42.29 33.74
CA THR A 357 21.97 -43.18 34.68
C THR A 357 22.64 -43.31 36.03
N SER A 358 23.89 -42.85 36.19
CA SER A 358 24.54 -42.79 37.50
C SER A 358 24.00 -41.66 38.39
N TYR A 359 23.14 -40.78 37.85
CA TYR A 359 22.50 -39.67 38.56
C TYR A 359 21.01 -39.96 38.75
N SER A 360 20.59 -40.09 40.01
CA SER A 360 19.19 -40.39 40.37
C SER A 360 18.19 -39.36 39.87
N GLU A 361 18.59 -38.08 39.80
CA GLU A 361 17.75 -36.98 39.30
C GLU A 361 17.33 -37.17 37.82
N LEU A 362 18.08 -37.95 37.04
CA LEU A 362 17.84 -38.18 35.63
C LEU A 362 17.08 -39.48 35.34
N GLU A 363 16.90 -40.35 36.33
CA GLU A 363 16.37 -41.71 36.16
C GLU A 363 15.01 -41.71 35.45
N ASN A 364 14.08 -40.86 35.90
CA ASN A 364 12.73 -40.76 35.32
C ASN A 364 12.75 -40.29 33.85
N TYR A 365 13.67 -39.41 33.48
CA TYR A 365 13.80 -38.87 32.12
C TYR A 365 14.45 -39.89 31.17
N LEU A 366 15.31 -40.75 31.71
CA LEU A 366 16.03 -41.74 30.93
C LEU A 366 15.29 -43.08 30.80
N SER A 367 14.29 -43.36 31.65
CA SER A 367 13.54 -44.61 31.64
C SER A 367 13.11 -45.06 30.24
N PRO A 368 12.49 -44.22 29.38
CA PRO A 368 12.07 -44.65 28.05
C PRO A 368 13.23 -45.08 27.13
N PHE A 369 14.41 -44.48 27.31
CA PHE A 369 15.61 -44.82 26.55
C PHE A 369 16.25 -46.11 27.07
N MET A 370 16.23 -46.31 28.39
CA MET A 370 16.74 -47.52 29.04
C MET A 370 15.87 -48.74 28.73
N ASP A 371 14.56 -48.58 28.69
CA ASP A 371 13.63 -49.64 28.30
C ASP A 371 13.87 -50.05 26.84
N ALA A 372 14.05 -49.08 25.92
CA ALA A 372 14.39 -49.36 24.53
C ALA A 372 15.76 -50.03 24.38
N TRP A 373 16.75 -49.62 25.19
CA TRP A 373 18.08 -50.22 25.21
C TRP A 373 18.05 -51.69 25.63
N GLN A 374 17.46 -51.95 26.81
CA GLN A 374 17.43 -53.27 27.44
C GLN A 374 16.48 -54.22 26.71
N GLY A 375 15.39 -53.69 26.14
CA GLY A 375 14.43 -54.44 25.33
C GLY A 375 14.93 -54.79 23.92
N GLY A 376 16.15 -54.39 23.54
CA GLY A 376 16.74 -54.72 22.24
C GLY A 376 16.22 -53.88 21.06
N ALA A 377 15.50 -52.78 21.32
CA ALA A 377 14.95 -51.87 20.31
C ALA A 377 15.98 -50.83 19.82
N GLN A 378 17.16 -51.31 19.40
CA GLN A 378 18.30 -50.45 19.05
C GLN A 378 18.00 -49.50 17.88
N ASP A 379 17.25 -49.94 16.87
CA ASP A 379 16.90 -49.09 15.71
C ASP A 379 16.02 -47.89 16.12
N GLN A 380 15.07 -48.12 17.03
CA GLN A 380 14.20 -47.05 17.54
C GLN A 380 15.01 -46.04 18.37
N LEU A 381 15.87 -46.54 19.26
CA LEU A 381 16.76 -45.72 20.08
C LEU A 381 17.69 -44.87 19.20
N GLN A 382 18.29 -45.48 18.17
CA GLN A 382 19.14 -44.76 17.23
C GLN A 382 18.37 -43.67 16.48
N GLY A 383 17.12 -43.93 16.09
CA GLY A 383 16.25 -42.93 15.45
C GLY A 383 15.99 -41.71 16.34
N GLN A 384 15.73 -41.91 17.64
CA GLN A 384 15.52 -40.83 18.61
C GLN A 384 16.79 -39.99 18.81
N ILE A 385 17.93 -40.66 19.05
CA ILE A 385 19.21 -39.99 19.27
C ILE A 385 19.63 -39.22 18.00
N ALA A 386 19.46 -39.81 16.83
CA ALA A 386 19.77 -39.16 15.56
C ALA A 386 18.93 -37.89 15.33
N SER A 387 17.67 -37.89 15.78
CA SER A 387 16.76 -36.74 15.67
C SER A 387 17.23 -35.54 16.50
N ALA A 388 17.93 -35.77 17.62
CA ALA A 388 18.64 -34.71 18.35
C ALA A 388 19.99 -34.37 17.72
N LYS A 389 20.81 -35.39 17.44
CA LYS A 389 22.21 -35.25 17.04
C LYS A 389 22.40 -34.56 15.70
N ILE A 390 21.68 -34.96 14.66
CA ILE A 390 21.86 -34.43 13.30
C ILE A 390 21.67 -32.90 13.23
N PRO A 391 20.56 -32.30 13.72
CA PRO A 391 20.37 -30.86 13.65
C PRO A 391 21.38 -30.09 14.50
N LEU A 392 21.71 -30.58 15.71
CA LEU A 392 22.69 -29.93 16.59
C LEU A 392 24.11 -29.97 15.99
N SER A 393 24.50 -31.08 15.36
CA SER A 393 25.83 -31.20 14.75
C SER A 393 26.02 -30.27 13.54
N ARG A 394 24.94 -29.82 12.89
CA ARG A 394 25.02 -28.81 11.81
C ARG A 394 25.37 -27.41 12.31
N MET A 395 25.18 -27.15 13.61
CA MET A 395 25.49 -25.86 14.23
C MET A 395 26.98 -25.73 14.57
N ILE A 396 27.72 -26.84 14.60
CA ILE A 396 29.12 -26.88 15.05
C ILE A 396 29.98 -25.99 14.16
N SER A 397 30.56 -24.95 14.76
CA SER A 397 31.58 -24.10 14.16
C SER A 397 32.47 -23.49 15.25
N PRO A 398 33.75 -23.22 14.97
CA PRO A 398 34.64 -22.55 15.93
C PRO A 398 34.08 -21.21 16.44
N GLN A 399 33.39 -20.46 15.57
CA GLN A 399 32.80 -19.17 15.89
C GLN A 399 31.64 -19.33 16.88
N LEU A 400 30.67 -20.20 16.57
CA LEU A 400 29.54 -20.48 17.47
C LEU A 400 30.03 -20.98 18.82
N TYR A 401 30.99 -21.91 18.82
CA TYR A 401 31.51 -22.49 20.05
C TYR A 401 32.17 -21.43 20.93
N TRP A 402 32.97 -20.55 20.35
CA TRP A 402 33.56 -19.45 21.10
C TRP A 402 32.50 -18.49 21.66
N VAL A 403 31.51 -18.10 20.85
CA VAL A 403 30.45 -17.18 21.28
C VAL A 403 29.60 -17.80 22.40
N MET A 404 29.29 -19.09 22.34
CA MET A 404 28.35 -19.74 23.27
C MET A 404 28.98 -20.41 24.50
N THR A 405 30.25 -20.11 24.83
CA THR A 405 30.98 -20.73 25.96
C THR A 405 31.28 -19.79 27.12
N GLY A 406 30.88 -18.52 27.06
CA GLY A 406 31.20 -17.54 28.10
C GLY A 406 30.00 -16.69 28.48
N ASP A 407 30.13 -16.02 29.62
CA ASP A 407 29.12 -15.18 30.25
C ASP A 407 29.65 -13.75 30.39
N ASP A 408 29.94 -13.09 29.26
CA ASP A 408 30.57 -11.76 29.27
C ASP A 408 29.60 -10.64 29.73
N PHE A 409 28.30 -10.94 29.78
CA PHE A 409 27.23 -10.05 30.23
C PHE A 409 26.02 -10.84 30.77
N SER A 410 25.15 -10.15 31.51
CA SER A 410 23.91 -10.73 32.04
C SER A 410 22.83 -10.80 30.96
N LEU A 411 22.09 -11.92 30.92
CA LEU A 411 20.89 -12.06 30.07
C LEU A 411 19.69 -11.26 30.59
N ASP A 412 19.76 -10.71 31.81
CA ASP A 412 18.73 -9.81 32.34
C ASP A 412 18.93 -8.38 31.79
N ILE A 413 18.12 -8.02 30.80
CA ILE A 413 18.16 -6.74 30.08
C ILE A 413 17.50 -5.61 30.91
N SER A 414 16.84 -5.93 32.03
CA SER A 414 16.03 -4.99 32.81
C SER A 414 16.79 -4.29 33.95
N THR A 415 17.84 -4.93 34.48
CA THR A 415 18.54 -4.49 35.69
C THR A 415 19.73 -3.57 35.42
N ASP A 416 20.51 -3.90 34.39
CA ASP A 416 21.54 -3.02 33.85
C ASP A 416 20.95 -2.29 32.63
N ALA A 417 21.11 -0.97 32.51
CA ALA A 417 20.69 -0.23 31.32
C ALA A 417 21.46 -0.72 30.07
N LEU A 418 21.04 -1.85 29.50
CA LEU A 418 21.79 -2.62 28.53
C LEU A 418 21.28 -2.28 27.12
N SER A 419 22.17 -1.85 26.24
CA SER A 419 21.88 -1.85 24.81
C SER A 419 22.59 -3.05 24.19
N PHE A 420 21.81 -3.94 23.62
CA PHE A 420 22.29 -5.23 23.15
C PHE A 420 21.95 -5.42 21.68
N CYS A 421 22.91 -5.90 20.90
CA CYS A 421 22.72 -6.17 19.48
C CYS A 421 23.09 -7.61 19.12
N ILE A 422 22.19 -8.35 18.45
CA ILE A 422 22.48 -9.66 17.86
C ILE A 422 22.56 -9.54 16.34
N LYS A 423 23.61 -10.14 15.77
CA LYS A 423 23.68 -10.51 14.35
C LYS A 423 23.24 -11.95 14.14
#